data_AF-A0A967LD89-F1
#
_entry.id   AF-A0A967LD89-F1
#
_cell.length_a   1.000
_cell.length_b   1.000
_cell.length_c   1.000
_cell.angle_alpha   90.00
_cell.angle_beta   90.00
_cell.angle_gamma   90.00
#
_symmetry.space_group_name_H-M   'P 1'
#
loop_
_entity.id
_entity.type
_entity.pdbx_description
1 polymer ?
#
loop_
_entity_poly.entity_id
_entity_poly.type
_entity_poly.pdbx_seq_one_letter_code
_entity_poly.pdbx_strand_id
1 'polypeptide(L)' 'MSRTFIYFALAGVAVVLQSVFMPLVLQGYYKPDLILILVVYMGLHEGPWRGGILVYLMGWCFDGVSGAF' A
#
# COMPACT_ATOMS: atom_id res chain seq x y z
N MET A 1 -5.69 10.72 16.53
CA MET A 1 -5.06 10.42 15.22
C MET A 1 -6.15 10.25 14.17
N SER A 2 -6.09 10.94 13.03
CA SER A 2 -7.05 10.70 11.93
C SER A 2 -6.79 9.33 11.29
N ARG A 3 -7.85 8.53 11.05
CA ARG A 3 -7.76 7.19 10.41
C ARG A 3 -6.95 7.22 9.11
N THR A 4 -7.05 8.32 8.37
CA THR A 4 -6.31 8.59 7.13
C THR A 4 -4.80 8.55 7.32
N PHE A 5 -4.29 9.15 8.40
CA PHE A 5 -2.86 9.20 8.70
C PHE A 5 -2.31 7.81 9.02
N ILE A 6 -3.14 6.99 9.69
CA ILE A 6 -2.80 5.59 10.00
C ILE A 6 -2.66 4.78 8.72
N TYR A 7 -3.58 4.95 7.75
CA TYR A 7 -3.48 4.26 6.46
C TYR A 7 -2.20 4.66 5.72
N PHE A 8 -1.88 5.96 5.64
CA PHE A 8 -0.65 6.42 5.00
C PHE A 8 0.62 5.86 5.66
N ALA A 9 0.66 5.85 6.99
CA ALA A 9 1.77 5.22 7.72
C ALA A 9 1.87 3.71 7.42
N LEU A 10 0.75 2.99 7.40
CA LEU A 10 0.70 1.57 7.06
C LEU A 10 1.15 1.30 5.61
N ALA A 11 0.78 2.15 4.65
CA ALA A 11 1.26 2.03 3.28
C ALA A 11 2.77 2.25 3.19
N GLY A 12 3.32 3.23 3.90
CA GLY A 12 4.78 3.43 3.98
C GLY A 12 5.50 2.20 4.53
N VAL A 13 4.98 1.63 5.63
CA VAL A 13 5.52 0.39 6.21
C VAL A 13 5.39 -0.78 5.23
N ALA A 14 4.26 -0.92 4.55
CA ALA A 14 4.03 -1.95 3.55
C ALA A 14 5.03 -1.87 2.39
N VAL A 15 5.30 -0.66 1.88
CA VAL A 15 6.32 -0.43 0.85
C VAL A 15 7.69 -0.89 1.32
N VAL A 16 8.13 -0.49 2.51
CA VAL A 16 9.45 -0.87 3.03
C VAL A 16 9.54 -2.38 3.24
N LEU A 17 8.52 -3.00 3.83
CA LEU A 17 8.48 -4.45 4.05
C LEU A 17 8.50 -5.24 2.73
N GLN A 18 7.70 -4.86 1.74
CA GLN A 18 7.63 -5.59 0.47
C GLN A 18 8.83 -5.35 -0.45
N SER A 19 9.48 -4.18 -0.35
CA SER A 19 10.65 -3.84 -1.18
C SER A 19 11.98 -4.29 -0.60
N VAL A 20 12.14 -4.24 0.73
CA VAL A 20 13.41 -4.57 1.40
C VAL A 20 13.35 -5.95 2.03
N PHE A 21 12.34 -6.23 2.85
CA PHE A 21 12.31 -7.41 3.72
C PHE A 21 11.84 -8.68 2.99
N MET A 22 10.88 -8.55 2.09
CA MET A 22 10.36 -9.70 1.35
C MET A 22 11.37 -10.33 0.38
N PRO A 23 12.15 -9.61 -0.43
CA PRO A 23 13.18 -10.26 -1.25
C PRO A 23 14.29 -10.93 -0.42
N LEU A 24 14.46 -10.55 0.85
CA LEU A 24 15.39 -11.22 1.79
C LEU A 24 14.84 -12.57 2.29
N VAL A 25 13.52 -12.70 2.47
CA VAL A 25 12.89 -13.89 3.08
C VAL A 25 12.27 -14.82 2.04
N LEU A 26 11.67 -14.27 0.99
CA LEU A 26 10.99 -14.99 -0.08
C LEU A 26 11.90 -15.00 -1.32
N GLN A 27 12.46 -16.17 -1.62
CA GLN A 27 13.24 -16.41 -2.83
C GLN A 27 12.33 -17.02 -3.90
N GLY A 28 12.24 -16.41 -5.08
CA GLY A 28 11.43 -16.89 -6.22
C GLY A 28 10.53 -15.83 -6.85
N TYR A 29 9.53 -16.26 -7.63
CA TYR A 29 8.56 -15.39 -8.32
C TYR A 29 7.40 -14.91 -7.42
N TYR A 30 7.38 -15.33 -6.16
CA TYR A 30 6.33 -14.95 -5.21
C TYR A 30 6.64 -13.57 -4.62
N LYS A 31 5.95 -12.54 -5.11
CA LYS A 31 6.05 -11.16 -4.64
C LYS A 31 4.70 -10.70 -4.10
N PRO A 32 4.41 -10.93 -2.81
CA PRO A 32 3.13 -10.54 -2.24
C PRO A 32 3.02 -9.01 -2.14
N ASP A 33 1.86 -8.50 -2.52
CA ASP A 33 1.57 -7.08 -2.59
C ASP A 33 0.83 -6.63 -1.32
N LEU A 34 1.56 -6.00 -0.41
CA LEU A 34 1.01 -5.55 0.88
C LEU A 34 0.13 -4.30 0.69
N ILE A 35 0.37 -3.51 -0.36
CA ILE A 35 -0.49 -2.36 -0.69
C ILE A 35 -1.84 -2.87 -1.16
N LEU A 36 -1.87 -3.90 -2.01
CA LEU A 36 -3.13 -4.48 -2.49
C LEU A 36 -4.02 -4.96 -1.33
N ILE A 37 -3.43 -5.59 -0.32
CA ILE A 37 -4.15 -6.02 0.89
C ILE A 37 -4.75 -4.81 1.62
N LEU A 38 -3.97 -3.74 1.75
CA LEU A 38 -4.40 -2.48 2.39
C LEU A 38 -5.54 -1.81 1.61
N VAL A 39 -5.48 -1.84 0.27
CA VAL A 39 -6.51 -1.32 -0.62
C VAL A 39 -7.83 -2.07 -0.44
N VAL A 40 -7.79 -3.40 -0.42
CA VAL A 40 -8.97 -4.24 -0.17
C VAL A 40 -9.54 -3.95 1.22
N TYR A 41 -8.68 -3.85 2.24
CA TYR A 41 -9.11 -3.51 3.59
C TYR A 41 -9.84 -2.16 3.66
N MET A 42 -9.31 -1.13 3.00
CA MET A 42 -9.94 0.18 2.92
C MET A 42 -11.25 0.15 2.13
N GLY A 43 -11.33 -0.63 1.06
CA GLY A 43 -12.57 -0.82 0.30
C GLY A 43 -13.69 -1.45 1.12
N LEU A 44 -13.35 -2.28 2.11
CA LEU A 44 -14.32 -2.90 3.03
C LEU A 44 -14.73 -1.99 4.21
N HIS A 45 -13.86 -1.06 4.63
CA HIS A 45 -14.04 -0.30 5.88
C HIS A 45 -14.29 1.20 5.70
N GLU A 46 -14.08 1.75 4.49
CA GLU A 46 -14.28 3.16 4.16
C GLU A 46 -15.40 3.33 3.12
N GLY A 47 -16.08 4.47 3.16
CA GLY A 47 -17.10 4.78 2.15
C GLY A 47 -16.49 4.91 0.74
N PRO A 48 -17.25 4.61 -0.33
CA PRO A 48 -16.72 4.44 -1.69
C PRO A 48 -15.93 5.66 -2.20
N TRP A 49 -16.41 6.88 -1.94
CA TRP A 49 -15.72 8.11 -2.34
C TRP A 49 -14.44 8.36 -1.54
N ARG A 50 -14.49 8.21 -0.21
CA ARG A 50 -13.36 8.50 0.67
C ARG A 50 -12.27 7.45 0.52
N GLY A 51 -12.63 6.18 0.49
CA GLY A 51 -11.72 5.07 0.24
C GLY A 51 -11.08 5.16 -1.15
N GLY A 52 -11.88 5.44 -2.18
CA GLY A 52 -11.39 5.58 -3.56
C GLY A 52 -10.33 6.66 -3.73
N ILE A 53 -10.57 7.87 -3.18
CA ILE A 53 -9.60 8.98 -3.24
C ILE A 53 -8.30 8.61 -2.49
N LEU A 54 -8.40 7.96 -1.33
CA LEU A 54 -7.23 7.58 -0.54
C LEU A 54 -6.39 6.51 -1.22
N VAL A 55 -7.03 5.49 -1.78
CA VAL A 55 -6.37 4.43 -2.55
C VAL A 55 -5.69 5.01 -3.79
N TYR A 56 -6.35 5.93 -4.50
CA TYR A 56 -5.77 6.59 -5.66
C TYR A 56 -4.50 7.37 -5.31
N LEU A 57 -4.55 8.20 -4.26
CA LEU A 57 -3.38 8.95 -3.80
C LEU A 57 -2.24 8.04 -3.36
N MET A 58 -2.56 6.93 -2.68
CA MET A 58 -1.54 5.93 -2.31
C MET A 58 -0.91 5.26 -3.52
N GLY A 59 -1.72 4.84 -4.50
CA GLY A 59 -1.22 4.23 -5.74
C GLY A 59 -0.29 5.19 -6.47
N TRP A 60 -0.68 6.45 -6.60
CA TRP A 60 0.15 7.47 -7.23
C TRP A 60 1.49 7.69 -6.51
N CYS A 61 1.49 7.74 -5.17
CA CYS A 61 2.73 7.80 -4.39
C CYS A 61 3.58 6.53 -4.57
N PHE A 62 2.95 5.36 -4.60
CA PHE A 62 3.65 4.09 -4.77
C PHE A 62 4.32 3.99 -6.14
N ASP A 63 3.62 4.36 -7.20
CA ASP A 63 4.14 4.39 -8.56
C ASP A 63 5.38 5.29 -8.66
N GLY A 64 5.33 6.48 -8.03
CA GLY A 64 6.49 7.39 -7.93
C GLY A 64 7.68 6.78 -7.20
N VAL A 65 7.47 6.02 -6.13
CA VAL A 65 8.54 5.31 -5.39
C VAL A 65 9.08 4.12 -6.19
N SER A 66 8.23 3.45 -6.95
CA SER A 66 8.62 2.30 -7.77
C SER A 66 9.38 2.66 -9.04
N GLY A 67 9.44 3.95 -9.41
CA GLY A 67 10.05 4.41 -10.65
C GLY A 67 9.26 4.04 -11.90
N ALA A 68 7.94 3.82 -11.77
CA ALA A 68 7.04 3.55 -12.90
C ALA A 68 6.72 4.82 -13.73
N PHE A 69 7.24 5.98 -13.29
CA PHE A 69 7.15 7.29 -13.94
C PHE A 69 8.53 7.79 -14.37
#